data_AF-A0A0M9DYW7-F1
#
_entry.id   AF-A0A0M9DYW7-F1
#
_cell.length_a   1.000
_cell.length_b   1.000
_cell.length_c   1.000
_cell.angle_alpha   90.00
_cell.angle_beta   90.00
_cell.angle_gamma   90.00
#
_symmetry.space_group_name_H-M   'P 1'
#
loop_
_entity.id
_entity.type
_entity.pdbx_description
1 polymer ?
#
loop_
_entity_poly.entity_id
_entity_poly.type
_entity_poly.pdbx_seq_one_letter_code
_entity_poly.pdbx_strand_id
1 'polypeptide(L)'
;QKPRRTFEKSGLVIPDQSFHVYLENVTNTDNEDIQTMVDKGRYFTIFAPRQSGKTTFFYDFCRSIEGDPYYIAILLSFQTYQNLPGSEFYENVHTNIQEQITDRLKKLNCKELCDIICLFSLQCIFIFK
;
A
#
# COMPACT_ATOMS: atom_id res chain seq x y z
N GLN A 1 -6.22 27.05 22.96
CA GLN A 1 -7.38 26.43 22.29
C GLN A 1 -6.89 25.32 21.37
N LYS A 2 -7.53 24.15 21.33
CA LYS A 2 -7.23 23.16 20.29
C LYS A 2 -7.62 23.75 18.92
N PRO A 3 -6.78 23.64 17.88
CA PRO A 3 -7.11 24.16 16.56
C PRO A 3 -8.40 23.51 16.05
N ARG A 4 -9.29 24.31 15.44
CA ARG A 4 -10.45 23.76 14.73
C ARG A 4 -9.95 23.08 13.47
N ARG A 5 -9.91 21.74 13.49
CA ARG A 5 -9.64 20.92 12.30
C ARG A 5 -10.92 20.73 11.50
N THR A 6 -10.81 20.76 10.18
CA THR A 6 -11.93 20.49 9.27
C THR A 6 -11.68 19.24 8.46
N PHE A 7 -12.75 18.58 8.01
CA PHE A 7 -12.60 17.55 6.99
C PHE A 7 -12.31 18.24 5.66
N GLU A 8 -11.24 17.84 4.98
CA GLU A 8 -10.90 18.43 3.68
C GLU A 8 -11.96 18.11 2.64
N LYS A 9 -12.27 19.12 1.82
CA LYS A 9 -13.11 18.93 0.63
C LYS A 9 -12.27 18.65 -0.62
N SER A 10 -10.95 18.89 -0.54
CA SER A 10 -9.98 18.57 -1.60
C SER A 10 -9.33 17.19 -1.39
N GLY A 11 -8.50 16.74 -2.33
CA GLY A 11 -7.75 15.48 -2.20
C GLY A 11 -6.48 15.57 -1.35
N LEU A 12 -5.99 16.79 -1.09
CA LEU A 12 -4.76 17.03 -0.34
C LEU A 12 -5.10 17.20 1.15
N VAL A 13 -4.48 16.40 2.03
CA VAL A 13 -4.66 16.49 3.49
C VAL A 13 -3.47 17.24 4.09
N ILE A 14 -3.73 18.35 4.79
CA ILE A 14 -2.71 19.15 5.49
C ILE A 14 -2.85 18.86 7.00
N PRO A 15 -1.93 18.10 7.65
CA PRO A 15 -2.13 17.60 9.02
C PRO A 15 -2.44 18.67 10.08
N ASP A 16 -1.94 19.89 9.90
CA ASP A 16 -2.15 21.00 10.84
C ASP A 16 -3.53 21.67 10.71
N GLN A 17 -4.20 21.50 9.57
CA GLN A 17 -5.46 22.16 9.22
C GLN A 17 -6.62 21.18 9.10
N SER A 18 -6.32 19.94 8.72
CA SER A 18 -7.28 18.91 8.38
C SER A 18 -7.38 17.85 9.47
N PHE A 19 -8.51 17.13 9.54
CA PHE A 19 -8.54 15.88 10.30
C PHE A 19 -7.56 14.87 9.71
N HIS A 20 -6.48 14.62 10.43
CA HIS A 20 -5.43 13.66 10.10
C HIS A 20 -5.19 12.75 11.31
N VAL A 21 -5.07 11.45 11.06
CA VAL A 21 -4.76 10.44 12.09
C VAL A 21 -3.28 10.11 11.98
N TYR A 22 -2.50 10.44 13.00
CA TYR A 22 -1.08 10.09 13.04
C TYR A 22 -0.91 8.58 13.30
N LEU A 23 0.07 7.98 12.62
CA LEU A 23 0.38 6.55 12.67
C LEU A 23 0.53 5.99 14.09
N GLU A 24 1.23 6.73 14.96
CA GLU A 24 1.46 6.40 16.37
C GLU A 24 0.18 6.23 17.22
N ASN A 25 -0.95 6.75 16.75
CA ASN A 25 -2.24 6.66 17.44
C ASN A 25 -3.17 5.62 16.82
N VAL A 26 -2.70 4.85 15.83
CA VAL A 26 -3.48 3.79 15.18
C VAL A 26 -3.03 2.43 15.70
N THR A 27 -3.79 1.91 16.65
CA THR A 27 -3.62 0.56 17.18
C THR A 27 -4.89 -0.26 17.04
N ASN A 28 -4.77 -1.59 17.05
CA ASN A 28 -5.93 -2.48 17.16
C ASN A 28 -6.44 -2.56 18.62
N THR A 29 -7.43 -3.43 18.87
CA THR A 29 -8.02 -3.67 20.20
C THR A 29 -7.03 -4.25 21.21
N ASP A 30 -5.96 -4.88 20.72
CA ASP A 30 -4.89 -5.45 21.54
C ASP A 30 -3.73 -4.45 21.75
N ASN A 31 -3.93 -3.18 21.36
CA ASN A 31 -2.94 -2.10 21.44
C ASN A 31 -1.67 -2.35 20.60
N GLU A 32 -1.79 -3.11 19.52
CA GLU A 32 -0.72 -3.33 18.55
C GLU A 32 -0.76 -2.25 17.48
N ASP A 33 0.39 -1.65 17.18
CA ASP A 33 0.54 -0.76 16.04
C ASP A 33 0.55 -1.52 14.71
N ILE A 34 0.46 -0.77 13.62
CA ILE A 34 0.42 -1.31 12.26
C ILE A 34 1.66 -2.12 11.88
N GLN A 35 2.86 -1.72 12.33
CA GLN A 35 4.09 -2.43 12.02
C GLN A 35 4.11 -3.79 12.70
N THR A 36 3.75 -3.85 13.98
CA THR A 36 3.62 -5.08 14.75
C THR A 36 2.62 -6.05 14.10
N MET A 37 1.51 -5.52 13.59
CA MET A 37 0.53 -6.34 12.87
C MET A 37 1.10 -6.92 11.57
N VAL A 38 1.83 -6.11 10.79
CA VAL A 38 2.51 -6.56 9.55
C VAL A 38 3.55 -7.64 9.86
N ASP A 39 4.36 -7.45 10.90
CA ASP A 39 5.41 -8.40 11.29
C ASP A 39 4.84 -9.76 11.71
N LYS A 40 3.64 -9.75 12.27
CA LYS A 40 2.88 -10.96 12.62
C LYS A 40 2.13 -11.56 11.44
N GLY A 41 2.22 -10.98 10.24
CA GLY A 41 1.47 -11.42 9.06
C GLY A 41 -0.03 -11.25 9.19
N ARG A 42 -0.51 -10.30 10.02
CA ARG A 42 -1.93 -10.07 10.25
C ARG A 42 -2.53 -9.20 9.15
N TYR A 43 -3.75 -9.55 8.73
CA TYR A 43 -4.58 -8.69 7.88
C TYR A 43 -5.35 -7.69 8.74
N PHE A 44 -5.44 -6.45 8.27
CA PHE A 44 -6.25 -5.41 8.92
C PHE A 44 -7.00 -4.58 7.89
N THR A 45 -8.13 -4.01 8.32
CA THR A 45 -9.00 -3.16 7.49
C THR A 45 -9.20 -1.83 8.20
N ILE A 46 -9.05 -0.73 7.46
CA ILE A 46 -9.32 0.62 7.97
C ILE A 46 -10.66 1.10 7.43
N PHE A 47 -11.69 1.06 8.28
CA PHE A 47 -12.99 1.63 7.95
C PHE A 47 -13.08 3.06 8.50
N ALA A 48 -13.01 4.05 7.61
CA ALA A 48 -13.18 5.46 7.99
C ALA A 48 -13.89 6.25 6.89
N PRO A 49 -14.60 7.36 7.21
CA PRO A 49 -15.31 8.20 6.23
C PRO A 49 -14.43 8.66 5.07
N ARG A 50 -15.01 9.01 3.91
CA ARG A 50 -14.25 9.61 2.79
C ARG A 50 -13.44 10.82 3.27
N GLN A 51 -12.26 11.03 2.69
CA GLN A 51 -11.35 12.15 3.02
C GLN A 51 -10.79 12.16 4.46
N SER A 52 -10.88 11.05 5.19
CA SER A 52 -10.26 10.90 6.52
C SER A 52 -8.73 10.68 6.51
N GLY A 53 -8.06 10.88 5.38
CA GLY A 53 -6.61 10.65 5.26
C GLY A 53 -6.16 9.19 5.20
N LYS A 54 -7.05 8.20 4.99
CA LYS A 54 -6.67 6.78 4.88
C LYS A 54 -5.56 6.52 3.86
N THR A 55 -5.69 7.10 2.67
CA THR A 55 -4.69 6.91 1.60
C THR A 55 -3.35 7.50 2.00
N THR A 56 -3.35 8.71 2.57
CA THR A 56 -2.16 9.37 3.12
C THR A 56 -1.51 8.51 4.21
N PHE A 57 -2.31 7.97 5.12
CA PHE A 57 -1.84 7.07 6.17
C PHE A 57 -1.11 5.83 5.61
N PHE A 58 -1.67 5.18 4.58
CA PHE A 58 -0.99 4.04 3.94
C PHE A 58 0.30 4.45 3.25
N TYR A 59 0.33 5.60 2.56
CA TYR A 59 1.56 6.11 1.95
C TYR A 59 2.64 6.41 2.99
N ASP A 60 2.27 7.04 4.10
CA ASP A 60 3.22 7.40 5.16
C ASP A 60 3.76 6.14 5.85
N PHE A 61 2.92 5.12 6.07
CA PHE A 61 3.38 3.82 6.57
C PHE A 61 4.34 3.13 5.60
N CYS A 62 4.01 3.07 4.31
CA CYS A 62 4.90 2.46 3.32
C CYS A 62 6.25 3.20 3.24
N ARG A 63 6.24 4.53 3.35
CA ARG A 63 7.47 5.33 3.41
C ARG A 63 8.29 5.06 4.66
N SER A 64 7.66 4.88 5.82
CA SER A 64 8.39 4.61 7.07
C SER A 64 9.14 3.27 7.02
N ILE A 65 8.62 2.29 6.27
CA ILE A 65 9.27 0.97 6.09
C ILE A 65 10.10 0.86 4.80
N GLU A 66 10.08 1.86 3.90
CA GLU A 66 10.83 1.81 2.63
C GLU A 66 12.35 1.76 2.85
N GLY A 67 12.86 2.21 3.99
CA GLY A 67 14.27 2.08 4.34
C GLY A 67 14.71 0.66 4.68
N ASP A 68 13.77 -0.22 5.02
CA ASP A 68 14.07 -1.55 5.52
C ASP A 68 14.09 -2.58 4.37
N PRO A 69 15.21 -3.30 4.15
CA PRO A 69 15.33 -4.27 3.06
C PRO A 69 14.47 -5.53 3.23
N TYR A 70 13.93 -5.79 4.43
CA TYR A 70 13.05 -6.94 4.69
C TYR A 70 11.62 -6.74 4.21
N TYR A 71 11.24 -5.51 3.82
CA TYR A 71 9.90 -5.20 3.34
C TYR A 71 9.89 -4.80 1.86
N ILE A 72 8.89 -5.32 1.16
CA ILE A 72 8.48 -4.89 -0.17
C ILE A 72 7.02 -4.44 -0.04
N ALA A 73 6.82 -3.12 0.01
CA ALA A 73 5.47 -2.54 0.05
C ALA A 73 4.86 -2.55 -1.35
N ILE A 74 3.64 -3.08 -1.47
CA ILE A 74 2.87 -3.09 -2.72
C ILE A 74 1.59 -2.31 -2.48
N LEU A 75 1.42 -1.19 -3.18
CA LEU A 75 0.25 -0.32 -3.10
C LEU A 75 -0.64 -0.55 -4.31
N LEU A 76 -1.86 -1.04 -4.07
CA LEU A 76 -2.86 -1.27 -5.10
C LEU A 76 -4.05 -0.32 -4.92
N SER A 77 -4.41 0.40 -5.98
CA SER A 77 -5.63 1.21 -6.03
C SER A 77 -6.58 0.62 -7.06
N PHE A 78 -7.76 0.18 -6.62
CA PHE A 78 -8.77 -0.38 -7.53
C PHE A 78 -9.70 0.66 -8.15
N GLN A 79 -9.46 1.95 -7.89
CA GLN A 79 -10.34 3.02 -8.35
C GLN A 79 -10.38 3.13 -9.88
N THR A 80 -9.27 2.86 -10.56
CA THR A 80 -9.15 2.92 -12.02
C THR A 80 -9.62 1.66 -12.73
N TYR A 81 -9.89 0.57 -12.00
CA TYR A 81 -10.24 -0.72 -12.60
C TYR A 81 -11.75 -1.03 -12.59
N GLN A 82 -12.58 -0.09 -12.14
CA GLN A 82 -14.02 -0.31 -11.88
C GLN A 82 -14.81 -0.81 -13.09
N ASN A 83 -14.36 -0.51 -14.31
CA ASN A 83 -15.07 -0.81 -15.55
C ASN A 83 -14.26 -1.70 -16.51
N LEU A 84 -13.17 -2.31 -16.04
CA LEU A 84 -12.35 -3.17 -16.89
C LEU A 84 -12.97 -4.58 -16.99
N PRO A 85 -12.88 -5.22 -18.16
CA PRO A 85 -13.16 -6.64 -18.25
C PRO A 85 -12.17 -7.44 -17.38
N GLY A 86 -12.60 -8.62 -16.90
CA GLY A 86 -11.82 -9.39 -15.94
C GLY A 86 -10.39 -9.72 -16.39
N SER A 87 -10.19 -10.02 -17.68
CA SER A 87 -8.85 -10.27 -18.24
C SER A 87 -7.95 -9.04 -18.11
N GLU A 88 -8.42 -7.87 -18.52
CA GLU A 88 -7.67 -6.61 -18.41
C GLU A 88 -7.45 -6.24 -16.94
N PHE A 89 -8.41 -6.49 -16.05
CA PHE A 89 -8.23 -6.29 -14.61
C PHE A 89 -7.02 -7.09 -14.10
N TYR A 90 -6.97 -8.39 -14.37
CA TYR A 90 -5.89 -9.26 -13.87
C TYR A 90 -4.55 -8.93 -14.53
N GLU A 91 -4.53 -8.63 -15.83
CA GLU A 91 -3.31 -8.20 -16.52
C GLU A 91 -2.75 -6.89 -15.96
N ASN A 92 -3.61 -5.91 -15.68
CA ASN A 92 -3.19 -4.64 -15.11
C ASN A 92 -2.71 -4.79 -13.65
N VAL A 93 -3.43 -5.56 -12.82
CA VAL A 93 -2.99 -5.85 -11.44
C VAL A 93 -1.66 -6.60 -11.44
N HIS A 94 -1.52 -7.60 -12.32
CA HIS A 94 -0.30 -8.36 -12.46
C HIS A 94 0.89 -7.47 -12.83
N THR A 95 0.73 -6.66 -13.87
CA THR A 95 1.77 -5.74 -14.37
C THR A 95 2.17 -4.76 -13.27
N ASN A 96 1.19 -4.18 -12.57
CA ASN A 96 1.44 -3.22 -11.51
C ASN A 96 2.19 -3.82 -10.31
N ILE A 97 1.88 -5.06 -9.92
CA ILE A 97 2.62 -5.78 -8.88
C ILE A 97 4.06 -6.05 -9.32
N GLN A 98 4.25 -6.55 -10.55
CA GLN A 98 5.58 -6.84 -11.09
C GLN A 98 6.47 -5.60 -11.14
N GLU A 99 5.94 -4.48 -11.61
CA GLU A 99 6.64 -3.20 -11.67
C GLU A 99 7.11 -2.77 -10.27
N GLN A 100 6.21 -2.78 -9.28
CA GLN A 100 6.53 -2.38 -7.91
C GLN A 100 7.60 -3.27 -7.27
N ILE A 101 7.49 -4.59 -7.41
CA ILE A 101 8.49 -5.54 -6.90
C ILE A 101 9.83 -5.31 -7.59
N THR A 102 9.83 -5.20 -8.93
CA THR A 102 11.05 -5.01 -9.73
C THR A 102 11.76 -3.72 -9.35
N ASP A 103 11.03 -2.62 -9.23
CA ASP A 103 11.59 -1.32 -8.86
C ASP A 103 12.18 -1.33 -7.45
N ARG A 104 11.52 -2.02 -6.51
CA ARG A 104 12.06 -2.20 -5.16
C ARG A 104 13.34 -3.02 -5.16
N LEU A 105 13.36 -4.16 -5.85
CA LEU A 105 14.54 -5.02 -5.92
C LEU A 105 15.73 -4.34 -6.61
N LYS A 106 15.47 -3.52 -7.63
CA LYS A 106 16.49 -2.63 -8.25
C LYS A 106 17.07 -1.66 -7.22
N LYS A 107 16.23 -0.96 -6.46
CA LYS A 107 16.67 -0.03 -5.40
C LYS A 107 17.54 -0.73 -4.33
N LEU A 108 17.26 -2.00 -4.05
CA LEU A 108 18.02 -2.83 -3.10
C LEU A 108 19.30 -3.44 -3.70
N ASN A 109 19.60 -3.20 -4.98
CA ASN A 109 20.70 -3.83 -5.70
C ASN A 109 20.69 -5.37 -5.59
N CYS A 110 19.50 -5.97 -5.72
CA CYS A 110 19.34 -7.42 -5.67
C CYS A 110 20.14 -8.09 -6.80
N LYS A 111 21.02 -9.02 -6.44
CA LYS A 111 21.91 -9.72 -7.39
C LYS A 111 21.14 -10.68 -8.31
N GLU A 112 20.03 -11.22 -7.83
CA GLU A 112 19.18 -12.21 -8.50
C GLU A 112 18.03 -11.55 -9.29
N LEU A 113 18.10 -10.23 -9.50
CA LEU A 113 17.03 -9.47 -10.16
C LEU A 113 16.64 -10.08 -11.51
N CYS A 114 17.63 -10.49 -12.32
CA CYS A 114 17.36 -11.10 -13.63
C CYS A 114 16.60 -12.42 -13.53
N ASP A 115 16.92 -13.26 -12.54
CA ASP A 115 16.26 -14.55 -12.34
C ASP A 115 14.81 -14.35 -11.89
N ILE A 116 14.58 -13.37 -11.00
CA ILE A 116 13.23 -13.02 -10.52
C ILE A 116 12.37 -12.43 -11.65
N ILE A 117 12.92 -11.54 -12.48
CA ILE A 117 12.22 -11.01 -13.66
C ILE A 117 11.92 -12.13 -14.68
N CYS A 118 12.82 -13.10 -14.82
CA CYS A 118 12.60 -14.25 -15.68
C CYS A 118 11.44 -15.12 -15.15
N LEU A 119 11.36 -15.36 -13.84
CA LEU A 119 10.26 -16.09 -13.21
C LEU A 119 8.90 -15.43 -13.51
N PHE A 120 8.84 -14.10 -13.42
CA PHE A 120 7.67 -13.31 -13.76
C PHE A 120 7.24 -13.46 -15.22
N SER A 121 8.18 -13.68 -16.13
CA SER A 121 7.90 -13.92 -17.55
C SER A 121 7.43 -15.36 -17.83
N LEU A 122 7.78 -16.30 -16.95
CA LEU A 122 7.44 -17.72 -17.06
C LEU A 122 6.10 -18.09 -16.39
N GLN A 123 5.58 -17.26 -15.49
CA GLN A 123 4.33 -17.51 -14.76
C GLN A 123 3.04 -17.03 -15.47
N CYS A 124 3.14 -16.55 -16.71
CA CYS A 124 1.94 -16.41 -17.53
C CYS A 124 1.33 -17.80 -17.77
N ILE A 125 0.17 -18.04 -17.16
CA ILE A 125 -0.70 -19.23 -17.21
C ILE A 125 -0.38 -20.27 -16.13
N PHE A 126 -1.09 -20.20 -15.00
CA PHE A 126 -1.93 -21.28 -14.45
C PHE A 126 -2.72 -20.75 -13.23
N ILE A 127 -3.86 -20.11 -13.49
CA ILE A 127 -4.97 -20.15 -12.52
C ILE A 127 -5.87 -21.27 -13.03
N PHE A 128 -5.73 -22.47 -12.45
CA PHE A 128 -6.71 -23.53 -12.63
C PHE A 128 -8.03 -23.11 -11.98
N LYS A 129 -9.09 -23.47 -12.70
CA LYS A 129 -10.53 -23.30 -12.50
C LYS A 129 -11.03 -23.46 -11.07
#